data_AF-G0ISW8-F1
#
_entry.id   AF-G0ISW8-F1
#
_cell.length_a   1.000
_cell.length_b   1.000
_cell.length_c   1.000
_cell.angle_alpha   90.00
_cell.angle_beta   90.00
_cell.angle_gamma   90.00
#
_symmetry.space_group_name_H-M   'P 1'
#
loop_
_entity.id
_entity.type
_entity.pdbx_description
1 polymer ?
#
loop_
_entity_poly.entity_id
_entity_poly.type
_entity_poly.pdbx_seq_one_letter_code
_entity_poly.pdbx_strand_id
1 'polypeptide(L)'
;MQFYDLREVYFSIGGIQLHSGKLELTSEPTTRAVVSTEDKGFPVISLRDPKTIAYIFNIEVTLGSHDYIALTEIADDQFYNMDVSKYDKMLALAFNDRIATKIISNHAIFTEEPSRSYSAEAEKVTFEIRAINCQKTHPNKS
;
A
#
# COMPACT_ATOMS: atom_id res chain seq x y z
N MET A 1 15.54 1.44 3.98
CA MET A 1 14.92 1.08 2.68
C MET A 1 15.30 -0.35 2.36
N GLN A 2 14.35 -1.18 1.97
CA GLN A 2 14.55 -2.59 1.58
C GLN A 2 13.81 -2.85 0.26
N PHE A 3 14.43 -3.63 -0.63
CA PHE A 3 13.85 -3.97 -1.93
C PHE A 3 13.58 -5.47 -2.02
N TYR A 4 12.45 -5.83 -2.63
CA TYR A 4 12.03 -7.20 -2.81
C TYR A 4 11.50 -7.43 -4.22
N ASP A 5 11.73 -8.63 -4.73
CA ASP A 5 10.97 -9.16 -5.85
C ASP A 5 9.66 -9.76 -5.31
N LEU A 6 8.52 -9.34 -5.85
CA LEU A 6 7.21 -9.82 -5.40
C LEU A 6 7.02 -11.34 -5.57
N ARG A 7 7.83 -12.00 -6.39
CA ARG A 7 7.84 -13.47 -6.54
C ARG A 7 8.45 -14.19 -5.34
N GLU A 8 9.29 -13.51 -4.57
CA GLU A 8 10.06 -14.11 -3.47
C GLU A 8 9.42 -13.86 -2.10
N VAL A 9 8.56 -12.84 -2.00
CA VAL A 9 7.87 -12.46 -0.78
C VAL A 9 6.38 -12.77 -0.86
N TYR A 10 5.68 -12.62 0.26
CA TYR A 10 4.22 -12.55 0.26
C TYR A 10 3.80 -11.10 0.46
N PHE A 11 3.03 -10.56 -0.48
CA PHE A 11 2.40 -9.25 -0.34
C PHE A 11 0.95 -9.35 -0.80
N SER A 12 0.02 -8.83 0.00
CA SER A 12 -1.40 -8.75 -0.35
C SER A 12 -2.00 -7.45 0.15
N ILE A 13 -2.97 -6.94 -0.60
CA ILE A 13 -3.75 -5.75 -0.26
C ILE A 13 -5.20 -5.94 -0.74
N GLY A 14 -6.17 -5.53 0.09
CA GLY A 14 -7.60 -5.66 -0.26
C GLY A 14 -8.04 -7.11 -0.51
N GLY A 15 -7.34 -8.08 0.08
CA GLY A 15 -7.58 -9.51 -0.15
C GLY A 15 -6.94 -10.08 -1.42
N ILE A 16 -6.27 -9.27 -2.24
CA ILE A 16 -5.58 -9.71 -3.46
C ILE A 16 -4.09 -9.87 -3.17
N GLN A 17 -3.54 -11.03 -3.51
CA GLN A 17 -2.09 -11.26 -3.47
C GLN A 17 -1.45 -10.79 -4.78
N LEU A 18 -0.32 -10.09 -4.68
CA LEU A 18 0.49 -9.72 -5.84
C LEU A 18 1.54 -10.79 -6.11
N HIS A 19 1.84 -11.00 -7.40
CA HIS A 19 2.72 -12.08 -7.85
C HIS A 19 3.87 -11.62 -8.74
N SER A 20 3.89 -10.36 -9.16
CA SER A 20 4.86 -9.81 -10.10
C SER A 20 5.12 -8.33 -9.84
N GLY A 21 6.38 -7.93 -10.02
CA GLY A 21 6.83 -6.55 -9.82
C GLY A 21 7.92 -6.43 -8.77
N LYS A 22 8.29 -5.18 -8.47
CA LYS A 22 9.25 -4.86 -7.41
C LYS A 22 8.54 -4.14 -6.29
N LEU A 23 8.94 -4.45 -5.07
CA LEU A 23 8.46 -3.82 -3.86
C LEU A 23 9.61 -3.11 -3.16
N GLU A 24 9.49 -1.81 -2.97
CA GLU A 24 10.33 -1.06 -2.06
C GLU A 24 9.57 -0.82 -0.74
N LEU A 25 10.18 -1.22 0.36
CA LEU A 25 9.69 -1.02 1.71
C LEU A 25 10.53 0.02 2.44
N THR A 26 9.87 1.08 2.87
CA THR A 26 10.43 2.06 3.79
C THR A 26 9.52 2.21 5.02
N SER A 27 10.08 2.82 6.06
CA SER A 27 9.33 3.15 7.27
C SER A 27 9.76 4.53 7.71
N GLU A 28 8.80 5.42 7.89
CA GLU A 28 9.05 6.76 8.41
C GLU A 28 8.56 6.84 9.85
N PRO A 29 9.44 7.15 10.82
CA PRO A 29 9.00 7.40 12.19
C PRO A 29 8.56 8.85 12.33
N THR A 30 7.30 9.19 12.02
CA THR A 30 6.71 10.47 12.46
C THR A 30 5.18 10.55 12.27
N THR A 31 4.49 10.66 13.40
CA THR A 31 3.12 11.21 13.61
C THR A 31 1.89 10.34 13.18
N ARG A 32 0.95 10.03 14.09
CA ARG A 32 -0.28 9.20 13.95
C ARG A 32 -1.04 9.61 12.73
N ALA A 33 -0.99 8.77 11.73
CA ALA A 33 -1.95 8.82 10.66
C ALA A 33 -3.37 8.68 11.23
N VAL A 34 -4.12 9.76 11.22
CA VAL A 34 -5.56 9.79 11.30
C VAL A 34 -6.02 10.06 9.88
N VAL A 35 -6.91 9.22 9.35
CA VAL A 35 -7.48 9.50 8.04
C VAL A 35 -8.40 10.73 8.16
N SER A 36 -7.96 11.84 7.56
CA SER A 36 -8.70 13.09 7.45
C SER A 36 -9.38 13.20 6.10
N THR A 37 -10.49 13.91 6.08
CA THR A 37 -11.15 14.35 4.85
C THR A 37 -10.51 15.66 4.43
N GLU A 38 -9.57 15.64 3.51
CA GLU A 38 -9.23 16.85 2.76
C GLU A 38 -9.50 16.58 1.28
N ASP A 39 -10.49 17.32 0.79
CA ASP A 39 -11.14 17.30 -0.52
C ASP A 39 -11.87 16.01 -0.96
N LYS A 40 -13.12 16.19 -1.43
CA LYS A 40 -13.92 15.23 -2.22
C LYS A 40 -14.21 13.81 -1.65
N GLY A 41 -13.90 13.51 -0.39
CA GLY A 41 -14.24 12.20 0.21
C GLY A 41 -13.16 11.12 0.03
N PHE A 42 -11.95 11.53 -0.34
CA PHE A 42 -10.78 10.66 -0.40
C PHE A 42 -10.18 10.45 1.00
N PRO A 43 -9.79 9.21 1.35
CA PRO A 43 -9.09 8.96 2.60
C PRO A 43 -7.65 9.49 2.49
N VAL A 44 -7.38 10.66 3.08
CA VAL A 44 -6.02 11.19 3.20
C VAL A 44 -5.45 10.81 4.56
N ILE A 45 -4.27 10.21 4.61
CA ILE A 45 -3.55 10.03 5.88
C ILE A 45 -3.07 11.41 6.38
N SER A 46 -3.62 11.89 7.51
CA SER A 46 -3.13 13.05 8.26
C SER A 46 -2.36 12.61 9.49
N LEU A 47 -1.05 12.86 9.54
CA LEU A 47 -0.15 12.42 10.60
C LEU A 47 -0.18 13.41 11.80
N ARG A 48 -0.63 13.00 13.01
CA ARG A 48 -0.82 13.86 14.22
C ARG A 48 -0.15 13.42 15.55
N ASP A 49 0.26 12.16 15.79
CA ASP A 49 0.98 11.72 17.03
C ASP A 49 2.30 10.92 16.80
N PRO A 50 3.47 11.44 17.17
CA PRO A 50 4.81 10.96 16.76
C PRO A 50 5.13 9.47 16.96
N LYS A 51 4.32 8.70 17.69
CA LYS A 51 4.56 7.29 18.03
C LYS A 51 4.11 6.25 17.00
N THR A 52 3.31 6.61 16.00
CA THR A 52 2.87 5.64 14.99
C THR A 52 3.84 5.57 13.83
N ILE A 53 4.34 4.37 13.57
CA ILE A 53 5.17 4.07 12.40
C ILE A 53 4.24 3.81 11.21
N ALA A 54 4.45 4.55 10.12
CA ALA A 54 3.88 4.24 8.83
C ALA A 54 4.88 3.38 8.03
N TYR A 55 4.38 2.30 7.44
CA TYR A 55 5.12 1.54 6.44
C TYR A 55 4.67 2.00 5.07
N ILE A 56 5.63 2.34 4.23
CA ILE A 56 5.40 2.78 2.86
C ILE A 56 5.87 1.66 1.95
N PHE A 57 4.98 1.24 1.07
CA PHE A 57 5.18 0.19 0.09
C PHE A 57 5.06 0.83 -1.28
N ASN A 58 6.18 0.99 -1.99
CA ASN A 58 6.20 1.41 -3.38
C ASN A 58 6.24 0.16 -4.26
N ILE A 59 5.17 -0.05 -5.03
CA ILE A 59 4.99 -1.26 -5.84
C ILE A 59 5.12 -0.89 -7.31
N GLU A 60 6.21 -1.29 -7.93
CA GLU A 60 6.44 -1.15 -9.37
C GLU A 60 5.94 -2.41 -10.10
N VAL A 61 4.90 -2.25 -10.92
CA VAL A 61 4.30 -3.32 -11.73
C VAL A 61 4.33 -2.97 -13.22
N THR A 62 4.19 -3.97 -14.08
CA THR A 62 4.14 -3.76 -15.54
C THR A 62 2.77 -3.26 -15.96
N LEU A 63 2.70 -2.20 -16.75
CA LEU A 63 1.46 -1.69 -17.32
C LEU A 63 0.72 -2.81 -18.07
N GLY A 64 -0.57 -2.98 -17.78
CA GLY A 64 -1.41 -4.02 -18.38
C GLY A 64 -1.21 -5.43 -17.84
N SER A 65 -0.33 -5.65 -16.86
CA SER A 65 -0.26 -6.93 -16.15
C SER A 65 -1.50 -7.15 -15.27
N HIS A 66 -1.71 -8.40 -14.85
CA HIS A 66 -2.75 -8.74 -13.89
C HIS A 66 -2.66 -7.91 -12.60
N ASP A 67 -1.45 -7.77 -12.04
CA ASP A 67 -1.24 -7.03 -10.79
C ASP A 67 -1.45 -5.52 -10.98
N TYR A 68 -1.13 -4.98 -12.17
CA TYR A 68 -1.47 -3.59 -12.50
C TYR A 68 -2.98 -3.36 -12.54
N ILE A 69 -3.73 -4.26 -13.19
CA ILE A 69 -5.19 -4.16 -13.28
C ILE A 69 -5.80 -4.22 -11.89
N ALA A 70 -5.40 -5.21 -11.08
CA ALA A 70 -5.88 -5.38 -9.72
C ALA A 70 -5.58 -4.16 -8.82
N LEU A 71 -4.35 -3.63 -8.87
CA LEU A 71 -4.00 -2.44 -8.09
C LEU A 71 -4.76 -1.19 -8.55
N THR A 72 -4.99 -1.06 -9.85
CA THR A 72 -5.80 0.04 -10.40
C THR A 72 -7.25 -0.06 -9.93
N GLU A 73 -7.86 -1.23 -10.00
CA GLU A 73 -9.25 -1.45 -9.54
C GLU A 73 -9.42 -1.16 -8.05
N ILE A 74 -8.49 -1.65 -7.22
CA ILE A 74 -8.53 -1.40 -5.77
C ILE A 74 -8.31 0.09 -5.48
N ALA A 75 -7.35 0.74 -6.15
CA ALA A 75 -7.11 2.16 -5.97
C ALA A 75 -8.32 2.99 -6.39
N ASP A 76 -8.89 2.72 -7.57
CA ASP A 76 -10.06 3.42 -8.10
C ASP A 76 -11.28 3.25 -7.17
N ASP A 77 -11.52 2.06 -6.61
CA ASP A 77 -12.58 1.85 -5.62
C ASP A 77 -12.32 2.68 -4.35
N GLN A 78 -11.11 2.64 -3.82
CA GLN A 78 -10.76 3.42 -2.63
C GLN A 78 -10.91 4.93 -2.85
N PHE A 79 -10.49 5.43 -4.01
CA PHE A 79 -10.60 6.84 -4.34
C PHE A 79 -12.05 7.22 -4.65
N TYR A 80 -12.68 6.58 -5.63
CA TYR A 80 -13.90 7.08 -6.27
C TYR A 80 -15.21 6.43 -5.80
N ASN A 81 -15.18 5.37 -5.00
CA ASN A 81 -16.41 4.78 -4.46
C ASN A 81 -17.02 5.70 -3.38
N MET A 82 -18.03 6.47 -3.75
CA MET A 82 -18.68 7.44 -2.85
C MET A 82 -19.73 6.81 -1.92
N ASP A 83 -20.08 5.54 -2.15
CA ASP A 83 -21.10 4.83 -1.36
C ASP A 83 -20.53 4.20 -0.09
N VAL A 84 -19.21 4.20 0.07
CA VAL A 84 -18.48 3.54 1.15
C VAL A 84 -17.85 4.57 2.08
N SER A 85 -17.95 4.34 3.40
CA SER A 85 -17.37 5.26 4.39
C SER A 85 -15.84 5.27 4.32
N LYS A 86 -15.22 6.35 4.79
CA LYS A 86 -13.75 6.47 4.83
C LYS A 86 -13.04 5.34 5.60
N TYR A 87 -13.71 4.76 6.60
CA TYR A 87 -13.14 3.68 7.41
C TYR A 87 -13.26 2.35 6.66
N ASP A 88 -14.33 2.17 5.92
CA ASP A 88 -14.57 0.96 5.12
C ASP A 88 -13.72 0.95 3.83
N LYS A 89 -13.27 2.13 3.37
CA LYS A 89 -12.26 2.30 2.31
C LYS A 89 -10.84 1.84 2.72
N MET A 90 -10.60 1.64 4.01
CA MET A 90 -9.29 1.18 4.47
C MET A 90 -9.08 -0.29 4.16
N LEU A 91 -7.91 -0.62 3.65
CA LEU A 91 -7.63 -1.97 3.17
C LEU A 91 -6.85 -2.78 4.19
N ALA A 92 -7.16 -4.08 4.24
CA ALA A 92 -6.28 -5.07 4.81
C ALA A 92 -5.01 -5.19 3.95
N LEU A 93 -3.85 -5.15 4.58
CA LEU A 93 -2.54 -5.35 3.96
C LEU A 93 -1.75 -6.36 4.78
N ALA A 94 -1.14 -7.32 4.09
CA ALA A 94 -0.20 -8.25 4.71
C ALA A 94 1.06 -8.38 3.87
N PHE A 95 2.21 -8.21 4.51
CA PHE A 95 3.54 -8.39 3.96
C PHE A 95 4.33 -9.39 4.80
N ASN A 96 5.07 -10.27 4.14
CA ASN A 96 6.00 -11.20 4.78
C ASN A 96 7.20 -11.45 3.86
N ASP A 97 8.39 -11.01 4.31
CA ASP A 97 9.65 -11.23 3.60
C ASP A 97 10.20 -12.66 3.72
N ARG A 98 9.52 -13.53 4.48
CA ARG A 98 9.90 -14.92 4.79
C ARG A 98 11.21 -15.08 5.55
N ILE A 99 11.83 -13.98 5.97
CA ILE A 99 13.15 -13.96 6.61
C ILE A 99 13.00 -13.40 8.03
N ALA A 100 12.62 -12.13 8.14
CA ALA A 100 12.70 -11.37 9.37
C ALA A 100 11.47 -10.50 9.65
N THR A 101 10.67 -10.16 8.64
CA THR A 101 9.66 -9.12 8.73
C THR A 101 8.31 -9.63 8.27
N LYS A 102 7.34 -9.63 9.18
CA LYS A 102 5.92 -9.76 8.89
C LYS A 102 5.19 -8.50 9.34
N ILE A 103 4.41 -7.89 8.45
CA ILE A 103 3.63 -6.67 8.69
C ILE A 103 2.18 -6.97 8.34
N ILE A 104 1.26 -6.73 9.28
CA ILE A 104 -0.19 -6.80 9.04
C ILE A 104 -0.81 -5.47 9.42
N SER A 105 -1.69 -4.95 8.58
CA SER A 105 -2.49 -3.75 8.83
C SER A 105 -3.91 -3.92 8.30
N ASN A 106 -4.88 -3.27 8.94
CA ASN A 106 -6.24 -3.03 8.41
C ASN A 106 -6.46 -1.56 8.03
N HIS A 107 -5.38 -0.79 7.96
CA HIS A 107 -5.38 0.65 7.74
C HIS A 107 -4.36 0.99 6.66
N ALA A 108 -4.50 0.35 5.50
CA ALA A 108 -3.70 0.65 4.32
C ALA A 108 -4.50 1.51 3.33
N ILE A 109 -3.85 2.53 2.77
CA ILE A 109 -4.42 3.39 1.72
C ILE A 109 -3.41 3.62 0.60
N PHE A 110 -3.93 3.90 -0.59
CA PHE A 110 -3.16 4.46 -1.70
C PHE A 110 -3.02 5.96 -1.47
N THR A 111 -1.85 6.52 -1.76
CA THR A 111 -1.56 7.94 -1.52
C THR A 111 -1.51 8.79 -2.78
N GLU A 112 -1.45 8.15 -3.94
CA GLU A 112 -1.54 8.83 -5.23
C GLU A 112 -2.60 8.14 -6.07
N GLU A 113 -3.43 8.95 -6.74
CA GLU A 113 -4.20 8.45 -7.88
C GLU A 113 -3.20 7.91 -8.92
N PRO A 114 -3.50 6.80 -9.62
CA PRO A 114 -2.61 6.26 -10.62
C PRO A 114 -2.28 7.30 -11.70
N SER A 115 -1.11 7.93 -11.59
CA SER A 115 -0.67 8.98 -12.49
C SER A 115 -0.23 8.34 -13.81
N ARG A 116 -1.09 8.45 -14.82
CA ARG A 116 -0.84 7.87 -16.15
C ARG A 116 0.13 8.75 -16.94
N SER A 117 1.42 8.70 -16.61
CA SER A 117 2.47 9.30 -17.45
C SER A 117 2.77 8.38 -18.63
N TYR A 118 2.14 8.65 -19.78
CA TYR A 118 2.46 8.01 -21.06
C TYR A 118 3.67 8.69 -21.74
N SER A 119 4.83 8.74 -21.07
CA SER A 119 6.09 9.05 -21.76
C SER A 119 6.73 7.74 -22.21
N ALA A 120 7.00 7.63 -23.51
CA ALA A 120 7.20 6.41 -24.30
C ALA A 120 8.43 5.52 -23.98
N GLU A 121 8.89 5.43 -22.72
CA GLU A 121 9.98 4.51 -22.32
C GLU A 121 9.77 3.78 -20.97
N ALA A 122 8.59 3.85 -20.34
CA ALA A 122 8.34 3.09 -19.10
C ALA A 122 7.06 2.25 -19.19
N GLU A 123 7.21 0.96 -19.49
CA GLU A 123 6.16 -0.07 -19.33
C GLU A 123 5.84 -0.38 -17.85
N LYS A 124 6.19 0.52 -16.92
CA LYS A 124 6.11 0.29 -15.47
C LYS A 124 5.33 1.41 -14.79
N VAL A 125 4.52 1.04 -13.81
CA VAL A 125 3.70 1.93 -13.00
C VAL A 125 4.00 1.66 -11.53
N THR A 126 4.16 2.71 -10.74
CA THR A 126 4.41 2.61 -9.31
C THR A 126 3.19 3.04 -8.51
N PHE A 127 2.79 2.21 -7.55
CA PHE A 127 1.75 2.52 -6.58
C PHE A 127 2.39 2.74 -5.21
N GLU A 128 2.16 3.90 -4.60
CA GLU A 128 2.52 4.14 -3.20
C GLU A 128 1.34 3.74 -2.30
N ILE A 129 1.59 2.79 -1.41
CA ILE A 129 0.64 2.36 -0.38
C ILE A 129 1.24 2.66 0.98
N ARG A 130 0.47 3.33 1.83
CA ARG A 130 0.83 3.60 3.22
C ARG A 130 -0.03 2.77 4.15
N ALA A 131 0.62 1.98 4.99
CA ALA A 131 -0.01 1.18 6.04
C ALA A 131 0.36 1.71 7.43
N ILE A 132 -0.65 1.93 8.25
CA ILE A 132 -0.51 2.45 9.62
C ILE A 132 -1.09 1.44 10.62
N ASN A 133 -0.92 1.67 11.93
CA ASN A 133 -1.41 0.77 12.98
C ASN A 133 -0.98 -0.70 12.75
N CYS A 134 0.23 -0.88 12.25
CA CYS A 134 0.70 -2.18 11.82
C CYS A 134 1.14 -3.06 13.01
N GLN A 135 0.83 -4.34 12.94
CA GLN A 135 1.46 -5.36 13.76
C GLN A 135 2.72 -5.85 13.05
N LYS A 136 3.89 -5.59 13.64
CA LYS A 136 5.17 -6.12 13.16
C LYS A 136 5.59 -7.31 14.01
N THR A 137 5.82 -8.45 13.37
CA THR A 137 6.35 -9.65 14.03
C THR A 137 7.52 -10.24 13.24
N HIS A 138 8.27 -11.13 13.88
CA HIS A 138 9.28 -11.95 13.23
C HIS A 138 8.63 -13.28 12.79
N PRO A 139 8.69 -13.66 11.50
CA PRO A 139 8.07 -14.89 11.01
C PRO A 139 8.51 -16.16 11.76
N ASN A 140 9.76 -16.16 12.24
CA ASN A 140 10.43 -17.34 12.82
C ASN A 140 10.58 -17.30 14.35
N LYS A 141 9.91 -16.37 15.04
CA LYS A 141 9.85 -16.36 16.51
C LYS A 141 8.39 -16.53 16.93
N SER A 142 8.02 -17.78 17.17
CA SER A 142 6.82 -18.20 17.88
C SER A 142 6.94 -17.95 19.38
#